data_AF-A0A8T6YDK4-F1
#
_entry.id   AF-A0A8T6YDK4-F1
#
_cell.length_a   1.000
_cell.length_b   1.000
_cell.length_c   1.000
_cell.angle_alpha   90.00
_cell.angle_beta   90.00
_cell.angle_gamma   90.00
#
_symmetry.space_group_name_H-M   'P 1'
#
loop_
_entity.id
_entity.type
_entity.pdbx_description
1 polymer ?
#
loop_
_entity_poly.entity_id
_entity_poly.type
_entity_poly.pdbx_seq_one_letter_code
_entity_poly.pdbx_strand_id
1 'polypeptide(L)'
;MDIISLLVFFIYALIILLILVYVSPLLSAAVLIIVPVVIILLLPDLALGFLSVEQFSFVVPVNNIHILLFIWSAFIGIIAYAEVVSWYLLREAKPKPQPKSVPEPGKPGDQPKKEGKTLKDYIQKFLTVMKGKKT
;
A
#
# COMPACT_ATOMS: atom_id res chain seq x y z
N MET A 1 12.59 26.13 -19.73
CA MET A 1 11.66 25.57 -18.74
C MET A 1 10.33 25.29 -19.39
N ASP A 2 9.95 24.02 -19.42
CA ASP A 2 8.65 23.59 -19.91
C ASP A 2 7.72 23.39 -18.69
N ILE A 3 6.85 24.38 -18.47
CA ILE A 3 5.93 24.44 -17.33
C ILE A 3 4.95 23.27 -17.37
N ILE A 4 4.59 22.78 -18.56
CA ILE A 4 3.64 21.66 -18.70
C ILE A 4 4.25 20.39 -18.12
N SER A 5 5.52 20.12 -18.41
CA SER A 5 6.25 18.99 -17.84
C SER A 5 6.29 19.04 -16.31
N LEU A 6 6.58 20.22 -15.72
CA LEU A 6 6.55 20.39 -14.27
C LEU A 6 5.15 20.18 -13.68
N LEU A 7 4.11 20.66 -14.35
CA LEU A 7 2.72 20.45 -13.93
C LEU A 7 2.35 18.96 -13.93
N VAL A 8 2.78 18.20 -14.94
CA VAL A 8 2.56 16.75 -15.00
C VAL A 8 3.22 16.05 -13.83
N PHE A 9 4.48 16.36 -13.52
CA PHE A 9 5.17 15.80 -12.36
C PHE A 9 4.53 16.21 -11.03
N PHE A 10 4.04 17.44 -10.91
CA PHE A 10 3.36 17.91 -9.72
C PHE A 10 2.05 17.15 -9.48
N ILE A 11 1.22 17.00 -10.52
CA ILE A 11 -0.02 16.21 -10.45
C ILE A 11 0.31 14.75 -10.10
N TYR A 12 1.33 14.18 -10.73
CA TYR A 12 1.79 12.83 -10.45
C TYR A 12 2.19 12.66 -8.97
N ALA A 13 3.01 13.57 -8.44
CA ALA A 13 3.40 13.57 -7.03
C ALA A 13 2.21 13.71 -6.08
N LEU A 14 1.24 14.58 -6.40
CA LEU A 14 0.01 14.73 -5.61
C LEU A 14 -0.81 13.44 -5.58
N ILE A 15 -0.94 12.74 -6.70
CA ILE A 15 -1.66 11.46 -6.75
C ILE A 15 -0.98 10.43 -5.85
N ILE A 16 0.36 10.29 -5.94
CA ILE A 16 1.13 9.38 -5.08
C ILE A 16 0.94 9.72 -3.60
N LEU A 17 0.99 11.01 -3.26
CA LEU A 17 0.80 11.50 -1.90
C LEU A 17 -0.61 11.21 -1.37
N LEU A 18 -1.65 11.44 -2.18
CA LEU A 18 -3.03 11.12 -1.80
C LEU A 18 -3.22 9.63 -1.53
N ILE A 19 -2.66 8.77 -2.39
CA ILE A 19 -2.72 7.31 -2.21
C ILE A 19 -1.97 6.89 -0.94
N LEU A 20 -0.80 7.50 -0.69
CA LEU A 20 0.00 7.23 0.50
C LEU A 20 -0.75 7.57 1.79
N VAL A 21 -1.43 8.72 1.83
CA VAL A 21 -2.14 9.21 3.02
C VAL A 21 -3.46 8.50 3.25
N TYR A 22 -4.25 8.28 2.20
CA TYR A 22 -5.64 7.83 2.34
C TYR A 22 -5.86 6.34 2.09
N VAL A 23 -4.93 5.64 1.43
CA VAL A 23 -5.15 4.26 0.99
C VAL A 23 -4.17 3.28 1.63
N SER A 24 -2.90 3.29 1.21
CA SER A 24 -1.85 2.49 1.85
C SER A 24 -0.45 2.87 1.34
N PRO A 25 0.59 2.72 2.17
CA PRO A 25 1.98 2.90 1.73
C PRO A 25 2.37 1.93 0.61
N LEU A 26 1.99 0.65 0.72
CA LEU A 26 2.30 -0.36 -0.29
C LEU A 26 1.71 -0.03 -1.67
N LEU A 27 0.45 0.39 -1.74
CA LEU A 27 -0.18 0.76 -3.02
C LEU A 27 0.48 2.00 -3.62
N SER A 28 0.85 2.98 -2.78
CA SER A 28 1.58 4.18 -3.23
C SER A 28 2.90 3.80 -3.90
N ALA A 29 3.68 2.89 -3.31
CA ALA A 29 4.92 2.38 -3.91
C ALA A 29 4.66 1.66 -5.25
N ALA A 30 3.60 0.86 -5.33
CA ALA A 30 3.24 0.17 -6.57
C ALA A 30 2.93 1.18 -7.69
N VAL A 31 2.08 2.19 -7.41
CA VAL A 31 1.71 3.21 -8.40
C VAL A 31 2.93 4.07 -8.78
N LEU A 32 3.81 4.40 -7.83
CA LEU A 32 5.02 5.17 -8.05
C LEU A 32 5.95 4.55 -9.12
N ILE A 33 5.99 3.22 -9.19
CA ILE A 33 6.87 2.50 -10.12
C ILE A 33 6.11 2.07 -11.38
N ILE A 34 4.92 1.49 -11.20
CA ILE A 34 4.17 0.87 -12.29
C ILE A 34 3.72 1.93 -13.30
N VAL A 35 3.24 3.10 -12.86
CA VAL A 35 2.68 4.09 -13.78
C VAL A 35 3.73 4.59 -14.79
N PRO A 36 4.92 5.07 -14.38
CA PRO A 36 5.93 5.49 -15.36
C PRO A 36 6.43 4.33 -16.23
N VAL A 37 6.60 3.13 -15.66
CA VAL A 37 7.05 1.94 -16.41
C VAL A 37 6.05 1.55 -17.49
N VAL A 38 4.75 1.53 -17.15
CA VAL A 38 3.69 1.22 -18.11
C VAL A 38 3.64 2.26 -19.23
N ILE A 39 3.81 3.54 -18.92
CA ILE A 39 3.86 4.61 -19.94
C ILE A 39 5.03 4.37 -20.90
N ILE A 40 6.23 4.04 -20.38
CA ILE A 40 7.41 3.74 -21.21
C ILE A 40 7.16 2.53 -22.12
N LEU A 41 6.49 1.49 -21.62
CA LEU A 41 6.22 0.28 -22.40
C LEU A 41 5.14 0.47 -23.47
N LEU A 42 4.10 1.25 -23.17
CA LEU A 42 2.99 1.47 -24.10
C LEU A 42 3.26 2.57 -25.13
N LEU A 43 4.04 3.59 -24.76
CA LEU A 43 4.28 4.79 -25.55
C LEU A 43 5.78 5.17 -25.54
N PRO A 44 6.67 4.32 -26.09
CA PRO A 44 8.11 4.48 -25.94
C PRO A 44 8.65 5.78 -26.54
N ASP A 45 8.24 6.15 -27.75
CA ASP A 45 8.73 7.35 -28.43
C ASP A 45 8.32 8.63 -27.69
N LEU A 46 7.07 8.69 -27.22
CA LEU A 46 6.55 9.82 -26.46
C LEU A 46 7.24 9.90 -25.09
N ALA A 47 7.42 8.76 -24.41
CA ALA A 47 8.10 8.70 -23.12
C ALA A 47 9.56 9.13 -23.22
N LEU A 48 10.32 8.65 -24.21
CA LEU A 48 11.70 9.05 -24.42
C LEU A 48 11.80 10.54 -24.76
N GLY A 49 10.92 11.03 -25.65
CA GLY A 49 10.80 12.44 -25.96
C GLY A 49 10.59 13.27 -24.69
N PHE A 50 9.57 12.93 -23.89
CA PHE A 50 9.26 13.63 -22.65
C PHE A 50 10.39 13.58 -21.62
N LEU A 51 11.00 12.41 -21.38
CA LEU A 51 12.04 12.23 -20.36
C LEU A 51 13.35 12.93 -20.72
N SER A 52 13.62 13.12 -22.01
CA SER A 52 14.79 13.83 -22.53
C SER A 52 14.66 15.34 -22.53
N VAL A 53 13.47 15.92 -22.31
CA VAL A 53 13.27 17.38 -22.25
C VAL A 53 14.11 17.99 -21.15
N GLU A 54 14.91 19.00 -21.50
CA GLU A 54 15.72 19.78 -20.58
C GLU A 54 14.86 20.83 -19.85
N GLN A 55 14.95 20.87 -18.52
CA GLN A 55 14.24 21.85 -17.70
C GLN A 55 15.14 23.00 -17.28
N PHE A 56 16.33 22.67 -16.79
CA PHE A 56 17.31 23.61 -16.28
C PHE A 56 18.70 23.18 -16.75
N SER A 57 19.55 24.15 -17.08
CA SER A 57 20.97 23.89 -17.33
C SER A 57 21.78 25.02 -16.69
N PHE A 58 22.42 24.69 -15.57
CA PHE A 58 23.33 25.60 -14.87
C PHE A 58 24.79 25.18 -15.11
N VAL A 59 25.11 23.92 -14.83
CA VAL A 59 26.44 23.32 -15.06
C VAL A 59 26.31 21.95 -15.72
N VAL A 60 25.26 21.20 -15.37
CA VAL A 60 24.86 19.93 -15.99
C VAL A 60 23.39 20.08 -16.42
N PRO A 61 23.01 19.63 -17.62
CA PRO A 61 21.61 19.66 -18.04
C PRO A 61 20.77 18.75 -17.16
N VAL A 62 19.70 19.32 -16.60
CA VAL A 62 18.70 18.63 -15.78
C VAL A 62 17.47 18.39 -16.64
N ASN A 63 17.36 17.16 -17.13
CA ASN A 63 16.23 16.71 -17.92
C ASN A 63 15.11 16.14 -17.03
N ASN A 64 13.92 15.97 -17.60
CA ASN A 64 12.74 15.41 -16.94
C ASN A 64 13.00 14.06 -16.25
N ILE A 65 13.88 13.21 -16.78
CA ILE A 65 14.29 11.96 -16.11
C ILE A 65 14.89 12.18 -14.71
N HIS A 66 15.67 13.25 -14.52
CA HIS A 66 16.26 13.57 -13.22
C HIS A 66 15.19 13.99 -12.22
N ILE A 67 14.16 14.71 -12.68
CA ILE A 67 13.01 15.10 -11.84
C ILE A 67 12.21 13.86 -11.44
N LEU A 68 11.96 12.94 -12.38
CA LEU A 68 11.30 11.67 -12.08
C LEU A 68 12.06 10.86 -11.03
N LEU A 69 13.39 10.72 -11.20
CA LEU A 69 14.26 10.02 -10.25
C LEU A 69 14.29 10.70 -8.87
N PHE A 70 14.29 12.04 -8.84
CA PHE A 70 14.20 12.79 -7.59
C PHE A 70 12.89 12.52 -6.86
N ILE A 71 11.75 12.56 -7.57
CA ILE A 71 10.43 12.23 -7.02
C ILE A 71 10.42 10.79 -6.49
N TRP A 72 10.93 9.84 -7.27
CA TRP A 72 11.04 8.44 -6.85
C TRP A 72 11.86 8.31 -5.57
N SER A 73 13.06 8.89 -5.52
CA SER A 73 13.92 8.84 -4.34
C SER A 73 13.23 9.43 -3.10
N ALA A 74 12.57 10.57 -3.24
CA ALA A 74 11.88 11.23 -2.13
C ALA A 74 10.73 10.37 -1.60
N PHE A 75 9.85 9.88 -2.48
CA PHE A 75 8.69 9.10 -2.07
C PHE A 75 9.05 7.71 -1.55
N ILE A 76 10.06 7.03 -2.10
CA ILE A 76 10.51 5.73 -1.57
C ILE A 76 10.89 5.85 -0.10
N GLY A 77 11.63 6.90 0.29
CA GLY A 77 11.98 7.12 1.69
C GLY A 77 10.77 7.34 2.59
N ILE A 78 9.83 8.19 2.16
CA ILE A 78 8.60 8.49 2.94
C ILE A 78 7.71 7.25 3.04
N ILE A 79 7.53 6.50 1.95
CA ILE A 79 6.72 5.28 1.92
C ILE A 79 7.32 4.20 2.82
N ALA A 80 8.64 3.98 2.73
CA ALA A 80 9.33 3.01 3.58
C ALA A 80 9.18 3.38 5.06
N TYR A 81 9.32 4.67 5.39
CA TYR A 81 9.09 5.15 6.75
C TYR A 81 7.65 4.89 7.21
N ALA A 82 6.65 5.25 6.39
CA ALA A 82 5.24 5.05 6.71
C ALA A 82 4.88 3.57 6.92
N GLU A 83 5.48 2.67 6.13
CA GLU A 83 5.32 1.22 6.27
C GLU A 83 5.92 0.71 7.59
N VAL A 84 7.14 1.13 7.93
CA VAL A 84 7.80 0.76 9.18
C VAL A 84 7.01 1.25 10.40
N VAL A 85 6.55 2.49 10.38
CA VAL A 85 5.74 3.07 11.47
C VAL A 85 4.41 2.32 11.61
N SER A 86 3.75 2.01 10.49
CA SER A 86 2.51 1.24 10.48
C SER A 86 2.73 -0.15 11.08
N TRP A 87 3.78 -0.86 10.68
CA TRP A 87 4.13 -2.15 11.25
C TRP A 87 4.43 -2.08 12.75
N TYR A 88 5.16 -1.05 13.18
CA TYR A 88 5.49 -0.83 14.59
C TYR A 88 4.22 -0.62 15.43
N LEU A 89 3.30 0.25 14.99
CA LEU A 89 2.06 0.56 15.72
C LEU A 89 1.11 -0.65 15.77
N LEU A 90 1.01 -1.44 14.70
CA LEU A 90 0.19 -2.66 14.70
C LEU A 90 0.74 -3.74 15.66
N ARG A 91 2.05 -3.72 15.95
CA ARG A 91 2.68 -4.70 16.85
C ARG A 91 2.30 -4.47 18.32
N GLU A 92 2.15 -3.21 18.73
CA GLU A 92 1.71 -2.85 20.09
C GLU A 92 0.20 -3.05 20.30
N ALA A 93 -0.59 -2.99 19.22
CA ALA A 93 -2.04 -3.12 19.27
C ALA A 93 -2.54 -4.56 19.52
N LYS A 94 -1.68 -5.58 19.53
CA LYS A 94 -2.08 -6.95 19.90
C LYS A 94 -2.13 -7.07 21.43
N PRO A 95 -3.32 -7.22 22.05
CA PRO A 95 -3.39 -7.48 23.48
C PRO A 95 -2.68 -8.81 23.75
N LYS A 96 -1.70 -8.81 24.65
CA LYS A 96 -1.21 -10.07 25.25
C LYS A 96 -2.45 -10.87 25.69
N PRO A 97 -2.59 -12.15 25.31
CA PRO A 97 -3.62 -12.99 25.90
C PRO A 97 -3.45 -12.92 27.42
N GLN A 98 -4.43 -12.33 28.11
CA GLN A 98 -4.42 -12.31 29.56
C GLN A 98 -4.33 -13.77 30.02
N PRO A 99 -3.38 -14.12 30.91
CA PRO A 99 -3.38 -15.45 31.50
C PRO A 99 -4.72 -15.62 32.20
N LYS A 100 -5.50 -16.62 31.77
CA LYS A 100 -6.81 -16.98 32.34
C LYS A 100 -6.70 -16.91 33.85
N SER A 101 -7.50 -16.04 34.47
CA SER A 101 -7.70 -16.07 35.92
C SER A 101 -8.11 -17.48 36.32
N VAL A 102 -7.36 -18.04 37.27
CA VAL A 102 -7.65 -19.35 37.87
C VAL A 102 -9.09 -19.33 38.38
N PRO A 103 -9.96 -20.29 38.01
CA PRO A 103 -11.31 -20.33 38.55
C PRO A 103 -11.26 -20.57 40.06
N GLU A 104 -11.91 -19.70 40.84
CA GLU A 104 -12.18 -19.98 42.26
C GLU A 104 -12.98 -21.29 42.40
N PRO A 105 -12.58 -22.18 43.33
CA PRO A 105 -13.26 -23.44 43.53
C PRO A 105 -14.57 -23.21 44.29
N GLY A 106 -15.72 -23.37 43.62
CA GLY A 106 -16.99 -23.47 44.35
C GLY A 106 -18.29 -23.00 43.70
N LYS A 107 -18.34 -22.61 42.42
CA LYS A 107 -19.63 -22.31 41.75
C LYS A 107 -19.88 -23.23 40.55
N PRO A 108 -21.06 -23.89 40.48
CA PRO A 108 -21.49 -24.55 39.25
C PRO A 108 -21.91 -23.48 38.26
N GLY A 109 -20.94 -22.97 37.50
CA GLY A 109 -21.17 -22.00 36.43
C GLY A 109 -21.52 -22.73 35.14
N ASP A 110 -22.71 -22.47 34.62
CA ASP A 110 -23.11 -22.74 33.25
C ASP A 110 -22.00 -22.33 32.28
N GLN A 111 -21.52 -23.28 31.48
CA GLN A 111 -20.57 -23.02 30.41
C GLN A 111 -21.29 -22.37 29.22
N PRO A 112 -20.95 -21.13 28.78
CA PRO A 112 -21.26 -20.75 27.42
C PRO A 112 -20.21 -21.40 26.52
N LYS A 113 -20.63 -22.51 25.89
CA LYS A 113 -19.90 -23.22 24.84
C LYS A 113 -19.58 -22.25 23.69
N LYS A 114 -18.41 -21.61 23.72
CA LYS A 114 -17.85 -20.90 22.55
C LYS A 114 -17.00 -21.88 21.75
N GLU A 115 -17.66 -22.71 20.95
CA GLU A 115 -17.05 -23.35 19.78
C GLU A 115 -16.58 -22.23 18.85
N GLY A 116 -15.28 -21.94 18.87
CA GLY A 116 -14.65 -21.06 17.89
C GLY A 116 -14.84 -21.68 16.52
N LYS A 117 -15.69 -21.06 15.69
CA LYS A 117 -15.88 -21.47 14.30
C LYS A 117 -14.53 -21.42 13.60
N THR A 118 -14.01 -22.59 13.26
CA THR A 118 -12.70 -22.74 12.65
C THR A 118 -12.78 -22.35 11.18
N LEU A 119 -11.65 -21.96 10.59
CA LEU A 119 -11.55 -21.61 9.17
C LEU A 119 -12.13 -22.70 8.25
N LYS A 120 -12.08 -23.96 8.70
CA LYS A 120 -12.67 -25.11 8.02
C LYS A 120 -14.19 -24.97 7.87
N ASP A 121 -14.89 -24.42 8.87
CA ASP A 121 -16.34 -24.25 8.84
C ASP A 121 -16.78 -23.23 7.78
N TYR A 122 -15.98 -22.17 7.57
CA TYR A 122 -16.23 -21.19 6.52
C TYR A 122 -15.99 -21.76 5.12
N ILE A 123 -14.90 -22.50 4.94
CA ILE A 123 -14.58 -23.15 3.67
C ILE A 123 -15.65 -24.19 3.33
N GLN A 124 -16.09 -24.96 4.33
CA GLN A 124 -17.11 -25.98 4.15
C GLN A 124 -18.46 -25.33 3.81
N LYS A 125 -18.86 -24.25 4.49
CA LYS A 125 -20.09 -23.51 4.17
C LYS A 125 -20.06 -22.91 2.76
N PHE A 126 -18.92 -22.38 2.33
CA PHE A 126 -18.76 -21.85 0.97
C PHE A 126 -18.89 -22.93 -0.10
N LEU A 127 -18.28 -24.10 0.12
CA LEU A 127 -18.41 -25.26 -0.76
C LEU A 127 -19.85 -25.78 -0.86
N THR A 128 -20.62 -25.76 0.23
CA THR A 128 -22.03 -26.20 0.21
C THR A 128 -22.92 -25.23 -0.56
N VAL A 129 -22.68 -23.92 -0.43
CA VAL A 129 -23.41 -22.88 -1.18
C VAL A 129 -23.10 -22.97 -2.68
N MET A 130 -21.83 -23.16 -3.07
CA MET A 130 -21.46 -23.33 -4.47
C MET A 130 -22.00 -24.62 -5.09
N LYS A 131 -22.18 -25.70 -4.31
CA LYS A 131 -22.79 -26.95 -4.78
C LYS A 131 -24.32 -26.89 -4.89
N GLY A 132 -24.93 -25.71 -4.74
CA GLY A 132 -26.35 -25.50 -5.03
C GLY A 132 -27.32 -26.23 -4.09
N LYS A 133 -26.85 -26.72 -2.94
CA LYS A 133 -27.73 -27.32 -1.94
C LYS A 133 -28.22 -26.21 -0.99
N LYS A 134 -29.45 -25.73 -1.23
CA LYS A 134 -30.14 -24.79 -0.34
C LYS A 134 -30.25 -25.40 1.06
N THR A 135 -29.73 -24.69 2.07
CA THR A 135 -30.13 -24.85 3.48
C THR A 135 -31.58 -24.46 3.67
#